data_AF-A0A949FN87-F1
#
_entry.id   AF-A0A949FN87-F1
#
_cell.length_a   1.000
_cell.length_b   1.000
_cell.length_c   1.000
_cell.angle_alpha   90.00
_cell.angle_beta   90.00
_cell.angle_gamma   90.00
#
_symmetry.space_group_name_H-M   'P 1'
#
loop_
_entity.id
_entity.type
_entity.pdbx_description
1 polymer ?
#
loop_
_entity_poly.entity_id
_entity_poly.type
_entity_poly.pdbx_seq_one_letter_code
_entity_poly.pdbx_strand_id
1 'polypeptide(L)'
;PEDAVVPMVASARRSKDIMMQTIRNVCCGCGYYETMTPSLIGKSPASVVSPWNEAEPMTTIAPLLEGANVLRKCLAPSLIASRLYNQQQSNAGVRLFETSNVYLPNSSGLPLEQLNLGLLAEADLRLVSGALEEAVTRVAGIDFFKLKVSKQLVDWPFLEPNTGIQWLVGQRMLAWMGILRRSIANQLKLDSLISLGELDLDLMLGYARSVPQLTAVVPFPVVQRDLNFIVDEPLLWQDLSHTIYQAAGPLCIGVDFREIYRDPKRDGDGKKRVLLSLQLQSATETLTSQQADEVIQKVLKACQDRHQASILT
;
A
#
# COMPACT_ATOMS: atom_id res chain seq x y z
N PRO A 1 -5.32 -46.19 -24.01
CA PRO A 1 -5.20 -44.94 -23.22
C PRO A 1 -5.50 -45.11 -21.72
N GLU A 2 -5.94 -46.30 -21.28
CA GLU A 2 -6.30 -46.60 -19.87
C GLU A 2 -5.10 -46.95 -18.99
N ASP A 3 -3.93 -47.28 -19.57
CA ASP A 3 -2.70 -47.64 -18.83
C ASP A 3 -1.66 -46.52 -18.76
N ALA A 4 -2.07 -45.26 -18.94
CA ALA A 4 -1.16 -44.13 -18.79
C ALA A 4 -0.80 -43.96 -17.30
N VAL A 5 0.40 -44.38 -16.92
CA VAL A 5 0.96 -44.13 -15.59
C VAL A 5 1.13 -42.62 -15.43
N VAL A 6 0.15 -41.97 -14.77
CA VAL A 6 0.27 -40.56 -14.39
C VAL A 6 1.29 -40.51 -13.25
N PRO A 7 2.48 -39.92 -13.45
CA PRO A 7 3.46 -39.83 -12.38
C PRO A 7 2.87 -39.02 -11.22
N MET A 8 2.77 -39.65 -10.06
CA MET A 8 2.43 -38.97 -8.81
C MET A 8 3.61 -38.08 -8.43
N VAL A 9 3.49 -36.79 -8.70
CA VAL A 9 4.46 -35.77 -8.27
C VAL A 9 3.93 -35.07 -7.04
N ALA A 10 4.78 -34.81 -6.05
CA ALA A 10 4.42 -33.95 -4.94
C ALA A 10 4.07 -32.55 -5.48
N SER A 11 2.80 -32.15 -5.33
CA SER A 11 2.36 -30.81 -5.71
C SER A 11 2.85 -29.82 -4.65
N ALA A 12 3.92 -29.09 -4.98
CA ALA A 12 4.33 -27.94 -4.20
C ALA A 12 3.42 -26.75 -4.57
N ARG A 13 2.96 -26.01 -3.56
CA ARG A 13 2.21 -24.76 -3.80
C ARG A 13 3.10 -23.80 -4.59
N ARG A 14 2.58 -23.23 -5.68
CA ARG A 14 3.32 -22.23 -6.46
C ARG A 14 3.43 -20.94 -5.64
N SER A 15 4.43 -20.11 -5.95
CA SER A 15 4.59 -18.80 -5.32
C SER A 15 3.31 -17.95 -5.38
N LYS A 16 2.57 -18.03 -6.49
CA LYS A 16 1.26 -17.40 -6.65
C LYS A 16 0.24 -17.92 -5.63
N ASP A 17 0.13 -19.24 -5.47
CA ASP A 17 -0.83 -19.85 -4.54
C ASP A 17 -0.52 -19.48 -3.08
N ILE A 18 0.77 -19.43 -2.72
CA ILE A 18 1.24 -18.98 -1.40
C ILE A 18 0.90 -17.50 -1.19
N MET A 19 1.24 -16.64 -2.16
CA MET A 19 0.95 -15.20 -2.10
C MET A 19 -0.54 -14.93 -1.94
N MET A 20 -1.39 -15.58 -2.74
CA MET A 20 -2.85 -15.42 -2.66
C MET A 20 -3.41 -15.85 -1.29
N GLN A 21 -2.91 -16.96 -0.73
CA GLN A 21 -3.32 -17.40 0.60
C GLN A 21 -2.88 -16.40 1.69
N THR A 22 -1.65 -15.88 1.59
CA THR A 22 -1.14 -14.86 2.51
C THR A 22 -1.99 -13.60 2.47
N ILE A 23 -2.30 -13.10 1.27
CA ILE A 23 -3.13 -11.89 1.09
C ILE A 23 -4.53 -12.09 1.69
N ARG A 24 -5.17 -13.23 1.40
CA ARG A 24 -6.49 -13.56 1.99
C ARG A 24 -6.42 -13.57 3.52
N ASN A 25 -5.42 -14.23 4.09
CA ASN A 25 -5.25 -14.29 5.55
C ASN A 25 -5.03 -12.91 6.17
N VAL A 26 -4.23 -12.05 5.53
CA VAL A 26 -4.03 -10.66 5.97
C VAL A 26 -5.34 -9.89 5.94
N CYS A 27 -6.06 -9.91 4.81
CA CYS A 27 -7.30 -9.15 4.67
C CYS A 27 -8.36 -9.59 5.69
N CYS A 28 -8.56 -10.90 5.85
CA CYS A 28 -9.46 -11.44 6.88
C CYS A 28 -8.99 -11.07 8.30
N GLY A 29 -7.68 -11.15 8.58
CA GLY A 29 -7.10 -10.75 9.87
C GLY A 29 -7.25 -9.26 10.18
N CYS A 30 -7.29 -8.40 9.15
CA CYS A 30 -7.60 -6.98 9.26
C CYS A 30 -9.11 -6.68 9.34
N GLY A 31 -9.97 -7.70 9.34
CA GLY A 31 -11.42 -7.56 9.47
C GLY A 31 -12.16 -7.23 8.17
N TYR A 32 -11.56 -7.52 7.00
CA TYR A 32 -12.24 -7.41 5.71
C TYR A 32 -12.94 -8.74 5.34
N TYR A 33 -14.04 -8.63 4.59
CA TYR A 33 -14.79 -9.76 4.06
C TYR A 33 -14.51 -9.95 2.57
N GLU A 34 -14.18 -11.18 2.16
CA GLU A 34 -13.93 -11.50 0.75
C GLU A 34 -15.25 -11.40 -0.03
N THR A 35 -15.22 -10.69 -1.14
CA THR A 35 -16.33 -10.61 -2.10
C THR A 35 -15.87 -11.09 -3.47
N MET A 36 -16.83 -11.58 -4.26
CA MET A 36 -16.61 -12.01 -5.63
C MET A 36 -17.66 -11.34 -6.49
N THR A 37 -17.22 -10.54 -7.45
CA THR A 37 -18.13 -9.74 -8.28
C THR A 37 -17.90 -10.02 -9.77
N PRO A 38 -18.92 -9.80 -10.63
CA PRO A 38 -18.74 -9.96 -12.06
C PRO A 38 -17.68 -9.00 -12.63
N SER A 39 -16.90 -9.49 -13.60
CA SER A 39 -15.90 -8.70 -14.34
C SER A 39 -16.52 -7.64 -15.26
N LEU A 40 -17.74 -7.91 -15.76
CA LEU A 40 -18.53 -6.97 -16.54
C LEU A 40 -19.39 -6.14 -15.59
N ILE A 41 -19.25 -4.82 -15.67
CA ILE A 41 -19.98 -3.85 -14.87
C ILE A 41 -20.87 -2.99 -15.76
N GLY A 42 -21.92 -2.43 -15.17
CA GLY A 42 -22.71 -1.39 -15.82
C GLY A 42 -22.07 -0.02 -15.71
N LYS A 43 -22.51 0.90 -16.58
CA LYS A 43 -22.12 2.32 -16.47
C LYS A 43 -22.75 2.92 -15.22
N SER A 44 -21.92 3.54 -14.38
CA SER A 44 -22.34 4.24 -13.16
C SER A 44 -21.40 5.41 -12.89
N PRO A 45 -21.75 6.34 -11.98
CA PRO A 45 -20.80 7.35 -11.50
C PRO A 45 -19.48 6.76 -10.97
N ALA A 46 -19.48 5.51 -10.49
CA ALA A 46 -18.27 4.83 -10.03
C ALA A 46 -17.37 4.35 -11.18
N SER A 47 -17.87 4.24 -12.41
CA SER A 47 -17.10 3.72 -13.56
C SER A 47 -15.91 4.59 -13.96
N VAL A 48 -15.84 5.84 -13.48
CA VAL A 48 -14.69 6.74 -13.67
C VAL A 48 -13.50 6.40 -12.77
N VAL A 49 -13.67 5.54 -11.76
CA VAL A 49 -12.63 5.18 -10.80
C VAL A 49 -11.68 4.16 -11.43
N SER A 50 -10.56 4.63 -11.97
CA SER A 50 -9.40 3.79 -12.28
C SER A 50 -8.18 4.67 -12.54
N PRO A 51 -7.08 4.52 -11.77
CA PRO A 51 -5.80 5.12 -12.10
C PRO A 51 -4.89 4.18 -12.92
N TRP A 52 -5.28 2.92 -13.15
CA TRP A 52 -4.44 1.91 -13.81
C TRP A 52 -4.27 2.16 -15.31
N ASN A 53 -5.25 2.79 -15.94
CA ASN A 53 -5.25 3.04 -17.37
C ASN A 53 -6.25 4.15 -17.72
N GLU A 54 -5.82 5.13 -18.51
CA GLU A 54 -6.65 6.27 -18.92
C GLU A 54 -7.54 5.98 -20.14
N ALA A 55 -7.26 4.92 -20.91
CA ALA A 55 -8.02 4.61 -22.12
C ALA A 55 -9.45 4.14 -21.80
N GLU A 56 -10.37 4.36 -22.73
CA GLU A 56 -11.76 3.92 -22.57
C GLU A 56 -11.85 2.40 -22.35
N PRO A 57 -12.70 1.93 -21.42
CA PRO A 57 -12.79 0.51 -21.11
C PRO A 57 -13.34 -0.28 -22.31
N MET A 58 -12.90 -1.53 -22.43
CA MET A 58 -13.43 -2.44 -23.45
C MET A 58 -14.88 -2.80 -23.17
N THR A 59 -15.69 -2.89 -24.21
CA THR A 59 -17.13 -3.19 -24.11
C THR A 59 -17.54 -4.39 -24.93
N THR A 60 -18.50 -5.17 -24.45
CA THR A 60 -19.14 -6.24 -25.22
C THR A 60 -20.29 -5.69 -26.07
N ILE A 61 -20.55 -6.32 -27.23
CA ILE A 61 -21.66 -5.96 -28.12
C ILE A 61 -23.00 -6.27 -27.45
N ALA A 62 -23.11 -7.46 -26.83
CA ALA A 62 -24.28 -7.86 -26.07
C ALA A 62 -23.93 -7.90 -24.56
N PRO A 63 -24.77 -7.29 -23.69
CA PRO A 63 -24.61 -7.43 -22.25
C PRO A 63 -24.95 -8.86 -21.82
N LEU A 64 -24.12 -9.46 -20.96
CA LEU A 64 -24.39 -10.78 -20.36
C LEU A 64 -25.35 -10.70 -19.17
N LEU A 65 -25.39 -9.54 -18.50
CA LEU A 65 -26.32 -9.16 -17.44
C LEU A 65 -26.87 -7.78 -17.80
N GLU A 66 -28.12 -7.47 -17.42
CA GLU A 66 -28.78 -6.22 -17.81
C GLU A 66 -27.91 -4.99 -17.51
N GLY A 67 -27.55 -4.25 -18.57
CA GLY A 67 -26.70 -3.05 -18.48
C GLY A 67 -25.20 -3.30 -18.25
N ALA A 68 -24.76 -4.54 -17.98
CA ALA A 68 -23.36 -4.88 -17.74
C ALA A 68 -22.65 -5.31 -19.03
N ASN A 69 -22.04 -4.33 -19.70
CA ASN A 69 -21.31 -4.54 -20.94
C ASN A 69 -19.90 -3.93 -20.94
N VAL A 70 -19.42 -3.43 -19.80
CA VAL A 70 -18.11 -2.78 -19.69
C VAL A 70 -17.17 -3.67 -18.87
N LEU A 71 -16.01 -4.03 -19.42
CA LEU A 71 -14.97 -4.71 -18.64
C LEU A 71 -14.34 -3.73 -17.65
N ARG A 72 -14.30 -4.13 -16.37
CA ARG A 72 -13.76 -3.28 -15.30
C ARG A 72 -12.25 -3.06 -15.46
N LYS A 73 -11.82 -1.79 -15.39
CA LYS A 73 -10.39 -1.38 -15.33
C LYS A 73 -9.87 -1.29 -13.89
N CYS A 74 -10.71 -1.62 -12.92
CA CYS A 74 -10.54 -1.37 -11.49
C CYS A 74 -11.58 -2.22 -10.75
N LEU A 75 -11.26 -2.77 -9.58
CA LEU A 75 -12.19 -3.47 -8.69
C LEU A 75 -13.07 -2.49 -7.89
N ALA A 76 -12.62 -1.26 -7.66
CA ALA A 76 -13.35 -0.26 -6.86
C ALA A 76 -14.83 -0.06 -7.28
N PRO A 77 -15.20 0.04 -8.58
CA PRO A 77 -16.61 0.14 -8.97
C PRO A 77 -17.45 -1.06 -8.52
N SER A 78 -16.89 -2.27 -8.59
CA SER A 78 -17.57 -3.49 -8.15
C SER A 78 -17.72 -3.54 -6.62
N LEU A 79 -16.69 -3.15 -5.88
CA LEU A 79 -16.75 -3.07 -4.41
C LEU A 79 -17.77 -2.03 -3.94
N ILE A 80 -17.86 -0.88 -4.63
CA ILE A 80 -18.86 0.15 -4.38
C ILE A 80 -20.27 -0.41 -4.58
N ALA A 81 -20.51 -1.17 -5.65
CA ALA A 81 -21.80 -1.81 -5.88
C ALA A 81 -22.17 -2.77 -4.74
N SER A 82 -21.22 -3.58 -4.27
CA SER A 82 -21.41 -4.46 -3.11
C SER A 82 -21.69 -3.67 -1.81
N ARG A 83 -21.03 -2.53 -1.61
CA ARG A 83 -21.28 -1.62 -0.47
C ARG A 83 -22.70 -1.03 -0.52
N LEU A 84 -23.16 -0.62 -1.71
CA LEU A 84 -24.52 -0.10 -1.92
C LEU A 84 -25.58 -1.18 -1.70
N TYR A 85 -25.34 -2.41 -2.14
CA TYR A 85 -26.23 -3.53 -1.86
C TYR A 85 -26.37 -3.76 -0.35
N ASN A 86 -25.27 -3.76 0.40
CA ASN A 86 -25.30 -3.87 1.86
C ASN A 86 -26.04 -2.69 2.52
N GLN A 87 -25.85 -1.48 2.00
CA GLN A 87 -26.57 -0.29 2.48
C GLN A 87 -28.09 -0.46 2.39
N GLN A 88 -28.59 -1.01 1.28
CA GLN A 88 -30.03 -1.24 1.08
C GLN A 88 -30.61 -2.25 2.08
N GLN A 89 -29.75 -3.13 2.62
CA GLN A 89 -30.10 -4.09 3.66
C GLN A 89 -29.84 -3.56 5.08
N SER A 90 -29.60 -2.25 5.22
CA SER A 90 -29.27 -1.59 6.50
C SER A 90 -27.99 -2.12 7.17
N ASN A 91 -27.09 -2.74 6.40
CA ASN A 91 -25.78 -3.15 6.88
C ASN A 91 -24.76 -2.01 6.68
N ALA A 92 -24.58 -1.23 7.74
CA ALA A 92 -23.62 -0.12 7.77
C ALA A 92 -22.21 -0.63 8.15
N GLY A 93 -21.17 -0.01 7.58
CA GLY A 93 -19.78 -0.27 8.01
C GLY A 93 -19.19 -1.59 7.52
N VAL A 94 -19.37 -1.92 6.24
CA VAL A 94 -18.80 -3.13 5.63
C VAL A 94 -17.41 -2.86 5.05
N ARG A 95 -16.44 -3.67 5.43
CA ARG A 95 -15.09 -3.70 4.84
C ARG A 95 -15.00 -4.87 3.86
N LEU A 96 -14.74 -4.57 2.60
CA LEU A 96 -14.76 -5.57 1.53
C LEU A 96 -13.39 -5.66 0.87
N PHE A 97 -12.99 -6.87 0.54
CA PHE A 97 -11.85 -7.09 -0.34
C PHE A 97 -12.19 -8.08 -1.45
N GLU A 98 -11.57 -7.92 -2.61
CA GLU A 98 -11.66 -8.86 -3.73
C GLU A 98 -10.27 -9.10 -4.32
N THR A 99 -9.99 -10.33 -4.72
CA THR A 99 -8.81 -10.63 -5.53
C THR A 99 -9.25 -11.15 -6.89
N SER A 100 -9.02 -10.38 -7.94
CA SER A 100 -9.51 -10.71 -9.28
C SER A 100 -8.83 -9.89 -10.37
N ASN A 101 -9.00 -10.31 -11.62
CA ASN A 101 -8.44 -9.62 -12.76
C ASN A 101 -9.23 -8.32 -13.04
N VAL A 102 -8.47 -7.29 -13.41
CA VAL A 102 -8.94 -6.10 -14.12
C VAL A 102 -8.43 -6.16 -15.56
N TYR A 103 -9.12 -5.47 -16.47
CA TYR A 103 -8.89 -5.61 -17.91
C TYR A 103 -8.51 -4.25 -18.48
N LEU A 104 -7.22 -4.07 -18.75
CA LEU A 104 -6.66 -2.79 -19.19
C LEU A 104 -6.55 -2.75 -20.72
N PRO A 105 -7.23 -1.82 -21.41
CA PRO A 105 -7.11 -1.67 -22.85
C PRO A 105 -5.66 -1.48 -23.31
N ASN A 106 -5.31 -2.12 -24.43
CA ASN A 106 -4.02 -1.94 -25.11
C ASN A 106 -4.18 -2.05 -26.64
N SER A 107 -3.10 -1.84 -27.39
CA SER A 107 -3.11 -1.81 -28.85
C SER A 107 -3.24 -3.17 -29.55
N SER A 108 -3.18 -4.29 -28.82
CA SER A 108 -3.21 -5.66 -29.39
C SER A 108 -4.61 -6.18 -29.74
N GLY A 109 -5.67 -5.44 -29.36
CA GLY A 109 -7.06 -5.85 -29.54
C GLY A 109 -7.61 -6.75 -28.42
N LEU A 110 -6.76 -7.28 -27.54
CA LEU A 110 -7.15 -7.95 -26.29
C LEU A 110 -6.69 -7.12 -25.08
N PRO A 111 -7.44 -7.12 -23.97
CA PRO A 111 -7.01 -6.39 -22.78
C PRO A 111 -5.78 -7.05 -22.15
N LEU A 112 -4.95 -6.25 -21.49
CA LEU A 112 -4.00 -6.76 -20.52
C LEU A 112 -4.79 -7.14 -19.26
N GLU A 113 -4.79 -8.42 -18.92
CA GLU A 113 -5.32 -8.89 -17.65
C GLU A 113 -4.28 -8.66 -16.56
N GLN A 114 -4.66 -7.86 -15.56
CA GLN A 114 -3.84 -7.58 -14.38
C GLN A 114 -4.57 -8.08 -13.15
N LEU A 115 -3.95 -8.98 -12.39
CA LEU A 115 -4.51 -9.48 -11.15
C LEU A 115 -4.33 -8.44 -10.03
N ASN A 116 -5.44 -8.00 -9.43
CA ASN A 116 -5.43 -7.00 -8.36
C ASN A 116 -6.01 -7.55 -7.06
N LEU A 117 -5.57 -6.99 -5.94
CA LEU A 117 -6.31 -6.95 -4.69
C LEU A 117 -7.01 -5.60 -4.61
N GLY A 118 -8.32 -5.57 -4.41
CA GLY A 118 -9.08 -4.36 -4.15
C GLY A 118 -9.63 -4.34 -2.74
N LEU A 119 -9.68 -3.15 -2.14
CA LEU A 119 -10.13 -2.90 -0.78
C LEU A 119 -11.12 -1.73 -0.75
N LEU A 120 -12.17 -1.89 0.05
CA LEU A 120 -13.11 -0.84 0.40
C LEU A 120 -13.33 -0.86 1.91
N ALA A 121 -13.25 0.30 2.53
CA ALA A 121 -13.54 0.49 3.95
C ALA A 121 -14.28 1.82 4.18
N GLU A 122 -14.60 2.09 5.44
CA GLU A 122 -15.06 3.40 5.90
C GLU A 122 -14.03 4.50 5.54
N ALA A 123 -14.42 5.78 5.64
CA ALA A 123 -13.57 6.94 5.33
C ALA A 123 -12.42 7.18 6.35
N ASP A 124 -11.62 6.14 6.60
CA ASP A 124 -10.33 6.19 7.27
C ASP A 124 -9.28 5.49 6.39
N LEU A 125 -8.41 6.27 5.76
CA LEU A 125 -7.35 5.76 4.89
C LEU A 125 -6.44 4.75 5.58
N ARG A 126 -6.30 4.82 6.91
CA ARG A 126 -5.43 3.92 7.68
C ARG A 126 -5.91 2.48 7.63
N LEU A 127 -7.22 2.25 7.44
CA LEU A 127 -7.79 0.91 7.30
C LEU A 127 -7.34 0.26 5.99
N VAL A 128 -7.31 1.03 4.90
CA VAL A 128 -6.87 0.55 3.58
C VAL A 128 -5.35 0.47 3.56
N SER A 129 -4.66 1.53 4.00
CA SER A 129 -3.20 1.56 4.00
C SER A 129 -2.64 0.43 4.86
N GLY A 130 -3.11 0.25 6.10
CA GLY A 130 -2.63 -0.79 7.00
C GLY A 130 -2.76 -2.21 6.42
N ALA A 131 -3.89 -2.52 5.77
CA ALA A 131 -4.09 -3.82 5.13
C ALA A 131 -3.13 -4.02 3.94
N LEU A 132 -2.92 -2.98 3.11
CA LEU A 132 -1.97 -3.02 2.02
C LEU A 132 -0.51 -3.14 2.50
N GLU A 133 -0.14 -2.41 3.54
CA GLU A 133 1.22 -2.42 4.11
C GLU A 133 1.54 -3.81 4.67
N GLU A 134 0.59 -4.40 5.39
CA GLU A 134 0.73 -5.74 5.93
C GLU A 134 0.77 -6.79 4.82
N ALA A 135 -0.05 -6.66 3.77
CA ALA A 135 -0.03 -7.58 2.63
C ALA A 135 1.33 -7.55 1.92
N VAL A 136 1.85 -6.36 1.61
CA VAL A 136 3.17 -6.21 0.97
C VAL A 136 4.27 -6.73 1.89
N THR A 137 4.22 -6.43 3.19
CA THR A 137 5.21 -6.88 4.18
C THR A 137 5.23 -8.40 4.31
N ARG A 138 4.08 -9.06 4.37
CA ARG A 138 4.01 -10.53 4.45
C ARG A 138 4.40 -11.23 3.16
N VAL A 139 4.22 -10.59 2.01
CA VAL A 139 4.56 -11.16 0.70
C VAL A 139 6.03 -10.94 0.33
N ALA A 140 6.57 -9.74 0.47
CA ALA A 140 7.95 -9.41 0.03
C ALA A 140 8.92 -9.04 1.17
N GLY A 141 8.46 -9.01 2.42
CA GLY A 141 9.26 -8.64 3.58
C GLY A 141 9.25 -7.14 3.89
N ILE A 142 9.51 -6.81 5.15
CA ILE A 142 9.48 -5.44 5.66
C ILE A 142 10.50 -4.53 4.98
N ASP A 143 11.69 -5.04 4.66
CA ASP A 143 12.74 -4.27 3.98
C ASP A 143 12.32 -3.85 2.58
N PHE A 144 11.59 -4.72 1.87
CA PHE A 144 11.06 -4.37 0.56
C PHE A 144 10.10 -3.19 0.68
N PHE A 145 9.14 -3.28 1.62
CA PHE A 145 8.18 -2.21 1.85
C PHE A 145 8.86 -0.89 2.25
N LYS A 146 9.79 -0.92 3.21
CA LYS A 146 10.45 0.29 3.73
C LYS A 146 11.44 0.92 2.75
N LEU A 147 12.14 0.12 1.94
CA LEU A 147 13.29 0.57 1.16
C LEU A 147 13.04 0.64 -0.36
N LYS A 148 12.05 -0.10 -0.89
CA LYS A 148 11.81 -0.21 -2.34
C LYS A 148 10.50 0.42 -2.79
N VAL A 149 9.51 0.54 -1.91
CA VAL A 149 8.25 1.19 -2.21
C VAL A 149 8.38 2.67 -1.90
N SER A 150 8.20 3.56 -2.87
CA SER A 150 8.06 5.01 -2.64
C SER A 150 6.58 5.40 -2.63
N LYS A 151 6.21 6.41 -1.83
CA LYS A 151 4.84 6.93 -1.76
C LYS A 151 4.79 8.35 -2.32
N GLN A 152 3.74 8.65 -3.07
CA GLN A 152 3.52 9.98 -3.63
C GLN A 152 2.06 10.39 -3.43
N LEU A 153 1.85 11.66 -3.04
CA LEU A 153 0.52 12.26 -3.08
C LEU A 153 0.12 12.48 -4.54
N VAL A 154 -1.13 12.16 -4.84
CA VAL A 154 -1.74 12.29 -6.18
C VAL A 154 -3.13 12.90 -6.05
N ASP A 155 -3.51 13.71 -7.03
CA ASP A 155 -4.81 14.38 -7.06
C ASP A 155 -5.63 13.89 -8.25
N TRP A 156 -6.18 12.68 -8.13
CA TRP A 156 -7.07 12.15 -9.15
C TRP A 156 -8.49 12.70 -8.99
N PRO A 157 -9.19 13.06 -10.08
CA PRO A 157 -10.50 13.71 -10.03
C PRO A 157 -11.61 12.92 -9.30
N PHE A 158 -11.42 11.62 -9.12
CA PHE A 158 -12.36 10.73 -8.44
C PHE A 158 -12.11 10.59 -6.93
N LEU A 159 -11.05 11.21 -6.40
CA LEU A 159 -10.73 11.22 -4.98
C LEU A 159 -10.98 12.60 -4.35
N GLU A 160 -11.11 12.63 -3.03
CA GLU A 160 -11.01 13.88 -2.28
C GLU A 160 -9.59 14.46 -2.36
N PRO A 161 -9.43 15.79 -2.47
CA PRO A 161 -8.11 16.43 -2.51
C PRO A 161 -7.23 16.02 -1.33
N ASN A 162 -5.94 15.81 -1.59
CA ASN A 162 -4.93 15.39 -0.59
C ASN A 162 -5.19 14.03 0.08
N THR A 163 -6.10 13.21 -0.46
CA THR A 163 -6.34 11.84 0.05
C THR A 163 -5.73 10.76 -0.84
N GLY A 164 -5.45 11.08 -2.11
CA GLY A 164 -4.84 10.16 -3.06
C GLY A 164 -3.38 9.89 -2.76
N ILE A 165 -3.04 8.61 -2.64
CA ILE A 165 -1.68 8.14 -2.44
C ILE A 165 -1.43 7.01 -3.43
N GLN A 166 -0.35 7.12 -4.20
CA GLN A 166 0.17 6.02 -5.00
C GLN A 166 1.46 5.48 -4.39
N TRP A 167 1.65 4.18 -4.52
CA TRP A 167 2.87 3.46 -4.15
C TRP A 167 3.57 3.03 -5.43
N LEU A 168 4.85 3.33 -5.55
CA LEU A 168 5.66 3.00 -6.71
C LEU A 168 6.79 2.04 -6.33
N VAL A 169 7.12 1.12 -7.22
CA VAL A 169 8.37 0.36 -7.19
C VAL A 169 9.14 0.71 -8.46
N GLY A 170 10.22 1.48 -8.30
CA GLY A 170 10.83 2.18 -9.44
C GLY A 170 9.85 3.18 -10.05
N GLN A 171 9.47 2.99 -11.31
CA GLN A 171 8.49 3.82 -12.02
C GLN A 171 7.12 3.16 -12.17
N ARG A 172 6.95 1.91 -11.70
CA ARG A 172 5.69 1.18 -11.82
C ARG A 172 4.82 1.41 -10.59
N MET A 173 3.54 1.71 -10.80
CA MET A 173 2.56 1.77 -9.72
C MET A 173 2.30 0.37 -9.18
N LEU A 174 2.60 0.19 -7.90
CA LEU A 174 2.33 -1.03 -7.13
C LEU A 174 0.94 -0.98 -6.52
N ALA A 175 0.58 0.14 -5.91
CA ALA A 175 -0.71 0.30 -5.26
C ALA A 175 -1.22 1.73 -5.36
N TRP A 176 -2.51 1.92 -5.12
CA TRP A 176 -3.09 3.22 -4.90
C TRP A 176 -4.16 3.16 -3.81
N MET A 177 -4.44 4.29 -3.18
CA MET A 177 -5.55 4.45 -2.25
C MET A 177 -6.03 5.89 -2.19
N GLY A 178 -7.25 6.09 -1.68
CA GLY A 178 -7.83 7.40 -1.49
C GLY A 178 -9.24 7.37 -0.92
N ILE A 179 -9.75 8.53 -0.50
CA ILE A 179 -11.15 8.68 -0.11
C ILE A 179 -11.95 9.06 -1.36
N LEU A 180 -13.04 8.33 -1.64
CA LEU A 180 -13.90 8.62 -2.79
C LEU A 180 -14.43 10.05 -2.71
N ARG A 181 -14.39 10.78 -3.84
CA ARG A 181 -14.90 12.15 -3.91
C ARG A 181 -16.37 12.24 -3.52
N ARG A 182 -16.71 13.21 -2.68
CA ARG A 182 -18.06 13.46 -2.14
C ARG A 182 -19.09 13.68 -3.24
N SER A 183 -18.73 14.34 -4.33
CA SER A 183 -19.63 14.51 -5.48
C SER A 183 -20.05 13.17 -6.09
N ILE A 184 -19.11 12.23 -6.24
CA ILE A 184 -19.37 10.88 -6.76
C ILE A 184 -20.18 10.08 -5.72
N ALA A 185 -19.79 10.13 -4.45
CA ALA A 185 -20.52 9.46 -3.37
C ALA A 185 -21.99 9.91 -3.29
N ASN A 186 -22.25 11.21 -3.44
CA ASN A 186 -23.60 11.77 -3.46
C ASN A 186 -24.41 11.29 -4.68
N GLN A 187 -23.81 11.24 -5.87
CA GLN A 187 -24.47 10.70 -7.07
C GLN A 187 -24.83 9.23 -6.91
N LEU A 188 -23.99 8.46 -6.23
CA LEU A 188 -24.23 7.05 -5.89
C LEU A 188 -25.21 6.85 -4.73
N LYS A 189 -25.58 7.93 -4.01
CA LYS A 189 -26.38 7.90 -2.78
C LYS A 189 -25.76 7.03 -1.68
N LEU A 190 -24.43 7.05 -1.56
CA LEU A 190 -23.75 6.45 -0.41
C LEU A 190 -24.15 7.19 0.87
N ASP A 191 -24.44 6.44 1.93
CA ASP A 191 -24.79 6.96 3.26
C ASP A 191 -23.59 7.63 3.99
N SER A 192 -22.38 7.36 3.51
CA SER A 192 -21.10 7.76 4.11
C SER A 192 -20.00 7.78 3.05
N LEU A 193 -18.95 8.55 3.31
CA LEU A 193 -17.73 8.47 2.49
C LEU A 193 -17.02 7.14 2.73
N ILE A 194 -16.25 6.71 1.74
CA ILE A 194 -15.53 5.44 1.76
C ILE A 194 -14.07 5.65 1.38
N SER A 195 -13.20 4.81 1.92
CA SER A 195 -11.81 4.68 1.47
C SER A 195 -11.72 3.50 0.49
N LEU A 196 -10.91 3.69 -0.55
CA LEU A 196 -10.66 2.71 -1.59
C LEU A 196 -9.16 2.50 -1.71
N GLY A 197 -8.75 1.31 -2.15
CA GLY A 197 -7.40 1.08 -2.61
C GLY A 197 -7.23 -0.23 -3.36
N GLU A 198 -6.20 -0.30 -4.19
CA GLU A 198 -5.86 -1.52 -4.91
C GLU A 198 -4.35 -1.75 -4.98
N LEU A 199 -3.96 -3.01 -5.11
CA LEU A 199 -2.58 -3.49 -5.23
C LEU A 199 -2.46 -4.39 -6.47
N ASP A 200 -1.49 -4.09 -7.34
CA ASP A 200 -1.08 -4.92 -8.48
C ASP A 200 -0.38 -6.18 -7.96
N LEU A 201 -1.09 -7.31 -8.00
CA LEU A 201 -0.59 -8.59 -7.50
C LEU A 201 0.37 -9.25 -8.47
N ASP A 202 0.30 -8.97 -9.77
CA ASP A 202 1.25 -9.51 -10.75
C ASP A 202 2.63 -8.85 -10.57
N LEU A 203 2.68 -7.54 -10.33
CA LEU A 203 3.92 -6.86 -9.93
C LEU A 203 4.42 -7.38 -8.57
N MET A 204 3.52 -7.55 -7.61
CA MET A 204 3.86 -8.05 -6.28
C MET A 204 4.46 -9.47 -6.33
N LEU A 205 3.95 -10.33 -7.21
CA LEU A 205 4.42 -11.70 -7.38
C LEU A 205 5.90 -11.76 -7.76
N GLY A 206 6.40 -10.78 -8.53
CA GLY A 206 7.81 -10.66 -8.89
C GLY A 206 8.75 -10.41 -7.70
N TYR A 207 8.21 -9.99 -6.55
CA TYR A 207 8.95 -9.73 -5.31
C TYR A 207 8.59 -10.68 -4.18
N ALA A 208 7.71 -11.65 -4.43
CA ALA A 208 7.21 -12.55 -3.39
C ALA A 208 8.31 -13.47 -2.84
N ARG A 209 8.51 -13.45 -1.52
CA ARG A 209 9.40 -14.36 -0.79
C ARG A 209 8.61 -15.61 -0.39
N SER A 210 8.65 -16.64 -1.23
CA SER A 210 7.90 -17.89 -0.96
C SER A 210 8.50 -18.77 0.14
N VAL A 211 9.80 -18.59 0.45
CA VAL A 211 10.51 -19.38 1.44
C VAL A 211 11.15 -18.43 2.47
N PRO A 212 10.73 -18.51 3.75
CA PRO A 212 11.38 -17.77 4.82
C PRO A 212 12.88 -18.09 4.87
N GLN A 213 13.72 -17.05 4.91
CA GLN A 213 15.16 -17.21 5.07
C GLN A 213 15.48 -17.11 6.56
N LEU A 214 16.15 -18.12 7.11
CA LEU A 214 16.64 -18.09 8.47
C LEU A 214 17.88 -17.19 8.54
N THR A 215 17.82 -16.15 9.36
CA THR A 215 18.97 -15.31 9.72
C THR A 215 19.40 -15.63 11.14
N ALA A 216 20.71 -15.72 11.37
CA ALA A 216 21.26 -15.93 12.71
C ALA A 216 20.87 -14.78 13.65
N VAL A 217 20.57 -15.11 14.91
CA VAL A 217 20.30 -14.11 15.95
C VAL A 217 21.62 -13.39 16.27
N VAL A 218 21.63 -12.07 16.15
CA VAL A 218 22.80 -11.24 16.47
C VAL A 218 22.93 -11.11 17.99
N PRO A 219 24.03 -11.57 18.61
CA PRO A 219 24.19 -11.58 20.07
C PRO A 219 24.64 -10.23 20.66
N PHE A 220 24.86 -9.22 19.82
CA PHE A 220 25.31 -7.88 20.24
C PHE A 220 24.12 -6.97 20.57
N PRO A 221 24.23 -6.07 21.55
CA PRO A 221 23.09 -5.25 21.99
C PRO A 221 22.69 -4.20 20.94
N VAL A 222 21.41 -3.85 20.93
CA VAL A 222 20.87 -2.74 20.14
C VAL A 222 21.10 -1.43 20.89
N VAL A 223 21.65 -0.43 20.21
CA VAL A 223 21.74 0.95 20.68
C VAL A 223 20.56 1.72 20.10
N GLN A 224 19.71 2.26 20.98
CA GLN A 224 18.60 3.13 20.57
C GLN A 224 18.95 4.60 20.81
N ARG A 225 18.58 5.47 19.87
CA ARG A 225 18.67 6.93 19.97
C ARG A 225 17.38 7.55 19.50
N ASP A 226 16.79 8.39 20.33
CA ASP A 226 15.61 9.16 19.96
C ASP A 226 16.05 10.48 19.33
N LEU A 227 15.49 10.80 18.16
CA LEU A 227 15.79 12.02 17.41
C LEU A 227 14.50 12.82 17.25
N ASN A 228 14.59 14.13 17.52
CA ASN A 228 13.46 15.04 17.41
C ASN A 228 13.77 16.11 16.36
N PHE A 229 13.23 15.94 15.16
CA PHE A 229 13.48 16.83 14.04
C PHE A 229 12.38 17.87 13.91
N ILE A 230 12.76 19.14 13.77
CA ILE A 230 11.90 20.20 13.25
C ILE A 230 12.05 20.22 11.72
N VAL A 231 10.94 20.04 11.02
CA VAL A 231 10.89 19.96 9.55
C VAL A 231 9.71 20.76 9.01
N ASP A 232 9.71 21.01 7.70
CA ASP A 232 8.56 21.59 7.00
C ASP A 232 7.33 20.66 7.09
N GLU A 233 6.15 21.23 7.29
CA GLU A 233 4.86 20.54 7.33
C GLU A 233 4.62 19.60 6.12
N PRO A 234 4.93 19.99 4.86
CA PRO A 234 4.74 19.10 3.71
C PRO A 234 5.72 17.91 3.65
N LEU A 235 6.83 17.91 4.39
CA LEU A 235 7.79 16.81 4.32
C LEU A 235 7.14 15.49 4.75
N LEU A 236 7.17 14.48 3.89
CA LEU A 236 6.60 13.18 4.21
C LEU A 236 7.53 12.41 5.16
N TRP A 237 6.93 11.70 6.13
CA TRP A 237 7.65 10.81 7.03
C TRP A 237 8.55 9.81 6.30
N GLN A 238 8.07 9.32 5.15
CA GLN A 238 8.81 8.37 4.36
C GLN A 238 10.12 8.95 3.80
N ASP A 239 10.11 10.20 3.34
CA ASP A 239 11.31 10.82 2.76
C ASP A 239 12.38 11.04 3.83
N LEU A 240 11.95 11.45 5.02
CA LEU A 240 12.80 11.58 6.20
C LEU A 240 13.37 10.22 6.62
N SER A 241 12.51 9.22 6.86
CA SER A 241 12.95 7.89 7.29
C SER A 241 13.84 7.19 6.26
N HIS A 242 13.57 7.35 4.96
CA HIS A 242 14.43 6.80 3.89
C HIS A 242 15.82 7.45 3.90
N THR A 243 15.89 8.75 4.14
CA THR A 243 17.17 9.46 4.26
C THR A 243 17.95 8.98 5.49
N ILE A 244 17.26 8.74 6.61
CA ILE A 244 17.88 8.17 7.83
C ILE A 244 18.42 6.77 7.55
N TYR A 245 17.65 5.87 6.94
CA TYR A 245 18.10 4.52 6.59
C TYR A 245 19.35 4.55 5.70
N GLN A 246 19.37 5.40 4.67
CA GLN A 246 20.52 5.53 3.77
C GLN A 246 21.77 6.07 4.48
N ALA A 247 21.60 7.10 5.33
CA ALA A 247 22.70 7.76 6.01
C ALA A 247 23.29 6.91 7.15
N ALA A 248 22.44 6.18 7.88
CA ALA A 248 22.86 5.30 8.97
C ALA A 248 23.50 4.00 8.47
N GLY A 249 23.18 3.58 7.24
CA GLY A 249 23.85 2.48 6.55
C GLY A 249 23.60 1.11 7.20
N PRO A 250 24.53 0.15 7.07
CA PRO A 250 24.33 -1.25 7.49
C PRO A 250 24.08 -1.45 8.99
N LEU A 251 24.43 -0.47 9.82
CA LEU A 251 24.19 -0.53 11.27
C LEU A 251 22.73 -0.25 11.62
N CYS A 252 21.96 0.39 10.72
CA CYS A 252 20.57 0.73 10.96
C CYS A 252 19.66 -0.48 10.78
N ILE A 253 19.15 -1.00 11.89
CA ILE A 253 18.19 -2.10 11.89
C ILE A 253 16.73 -1.63 11.98
N GLY A 254 16.51 -0.37 12.37
CA GLY A 254 15.17 0.15 12.59
C GLY A 254 15.10 1.68 12.67
N VAL A 255 14.06 2.24 12.07
CA VAL A 255 13.64 3.64 12.25
C VAL A 255 12.15 3.60 12.57
N ASP A 256 11.81 3.90 13.82
CA ASP A 256 10.43 3.83 14.31
C ASP A 256 9.86 5.23 14.48
N PHE A 257 8.71 5.46 13.84
CA PHE A 257 7.91 6.67 14.08
C PHE A 257 7.37 6.65 15.52
N ARG A 258 7.45 7.78 16.22
CA ARG A 258 6.85 7.94 17.56
C ARG A 258 5.65 8.86 17.52
N GLU A 259 5.88 10.13 17.21
CA GLU A 259 4.83 11.14 17.23
C GLU A 259 5.17 12.35 16.38
N ILE A 260 4.13 13.14 16.07
CA ILE A 260 4.25 14.46 15.48
C ILE A 260 3.68 15.48 16.45
N TYR A 261 4.43 16.54 16.69
CA TYR A 261 3.99 17.69 17.48
C TYR A 261 4.02 18.96 16.62
N ARG A 262 3.10 19.89 16.89
CA ARG A 262 3.00 21.17 16.18
C ARG A 262 2.85 22.29 17.20
N ASP A 263 3.79 23.22 17.18
CA ASP A 263 3.75 24.43 18.01
C ASP A 263 4.27 25.62 17.21
N PRO A 264 3.38 26.33 16.49
CA PRO A 264 3.76 27.48 15.68
C PRO A 264 4.46 28.59 16.47
N LYS A 265 4.22 28.70 17.78
CA LYS A 265 4.84 29.73 18.62
C LYS A 265 6.32 29.45 18.88
N ARG A 266 6.70 28.17 18.95
CA ARG A 266 8.09 27.74 19.25
C ARG A 266 8.88 27.39 18.01
N ASP A 267 8.24 26.78 17.01
CA ASP A 267 8.93 26.24 15.82
C ASP A 267 8.74 27.11 14.57
N GLY A 268 7.80 28.06 14.60
CA GLY A 268 7.38 28.86 13.45
C GLY A 268 6.23 28.23 12.67
N ASP A 269 5.50 29.07 11.93
CA ASP A 269 4.40 28.61 11.07
C ASP A 269 4.89 27.67 9.97
N GLY A 270 4.08 26.66 9.66
CA GLY A 270 4.39 25.68 8.61
C GLY A 270 5.48 24.65 8.98
N LYS A 271 5.85 24.55 10.26
CA LYS A 271 6.78 23.54 10.78
C LYS A 271 6.08 22.50 11.65
N LYS A 272 6.67 21.31 11.71
CA LYS A 272 6.30 20.23 12.63
C LYS A 272 7.52 19.59 13.24
N ARG A 273 7.34 19.04 14.44
CA ARG A 273 8.32 18.17 15.10
C ARG A 273 7.98 16.72 14.82
N VAL A 274 8.99 15.94 14.47
CA VAL A 274 8.88 14.49 14.25
C VAL A 274 9.81 13.81 15.24
N LEU A 275 9.23 13.11 16.22
CA LEU A 275 9.97 12.25 17.13
C LEU A 275 10.05 10.84 16.53
N LEU A 276 11.25 10.29 16.53
CA LEU A 276 11.53 8.93 16.07
C LEU A 276 12.60 8.25 16.91
N SER A 277 12.64 6.93 16.86
CA SER A 277 13.74 6.13 17.42
C SER A 277 14.55 5.49 16.30
N LEU A 278 15.85 5.73 16.31
CA LEU A 278 16.83 5.05 15.47
C LEU A 278 17.47 3.91 16.27
N GLN A 279 17.45 2.71 15.69
CA GLN A 279 18.03 1.50 16.26
C GLN A 279 19.28 1.10 15.47
N LEU A 280 20.41 1.04 16.17
CA LEU A 280 21.71 0.69 15.63
C LEU A 280 22.20 -0.62 16.24
N GLN A 281 22.70 -1.53 15.41
CA GLN A 281 23.29 -2.78 15.85
C GLN A 281 24.38 -3.20 14.86
N SER A 282 25.51 -3.68 15.38
CA SER A 282 26.53 -4.34 14.57
C SER A 282 26.35 -5.85 14.63
N ALA A 283 26.59 -6.53 13.50
CA ALA A 283 26.56 -7.98 13.42
C ALA A 283 27.81 -8.66 14.00
N THR A 284 28.88 -7.89 14.28
CA THR A 284 30.21 -8.43 14.62
C THR A 284 30.76 -7.96 15.96
N GLU A 285 30.25 -6.87 16.52
CA GLU A 285 30.74 -6.30 17.77
C GLU A 285 29.67 -5.47 18.51
N THR A 286 29.92 -5.20 19.79
CA THR A 286 29.13 -4.24 20.55
C THR A 286 29.52 -2.82 20.14
N LEU A 287 28.54 -2.02 19.71
CA LEU A 287 28.79 -0.63 19.35
C LEU A 287 29.22 0.21 20.56
N THR A 288 30.31 0.93 20.42
CA THR A 288 30.73 1.96 21.39
C THR A 288 29.86 3.21 21.26
N SER A 289 29.79 4.02 22.32
CA SER A 289 29.08 5.30 22.28
C SER A 289 29.59 6.20 21.15
N GLN A 290 30.91 6.24 20.94
CA GLN A 290 31.51 7.04 19.86
C GLN A 290 31.06 6.57 18.47
N GLN A 291 31.09 5.26 18.19
CA GLN A 291 30.62 4.73 16.91
C GLN A 291 29.14 5.05 16.67
N ALA A 292 28.30 4.93 17.70
CA ALA A 292 26.90 5.28 17.61
C ALA A 292 26.73 6.79 17.30
N ASP A 293 27.43 7.65 18.03
CA ASP A 293 27.34 9.10 17.86
C ASP A 293 27.83 9.55 16.48
N GLU A 294 28.87 8.92 15.91
CA GLU A 294 29.33 9.18 14.55
C GLU A 294 28.24 8.88 13.50
N VAL A 295 27.49 7.79 13.68
CA VAL A 295 26.35 7.44 12.82
C VAL A 295 25.23 8.48 12.97
N ILE A 296 24.92 8.90 14.20
CA ILE A 296 23.93 9.95 14.45
C ILE A 296 24.33 11.24 13.75
N GLN A 297 25.59 11.69 13.86
CA GLN A 297 26.04 12.92 13.20
C GLN A 297 25.91 12.84 11.66
N LYS A 298 26.18 11.67 11.06
CA LYS A 298 25.95 11.45 9.62
C LYS A 298 24.46 11.56 9.27
N VAL A 299 23.58 10.99 10.08
CA VAL A 299 22.12 11.06 9.90
C VAL A 299 21.64 12.50 10.01
N LEU A 300 22.05 13.23 11.05
CA LEU A 300 21.66 14.62 11.27
C LEU A 300 22.09 15.49 10.08
N LYS A 301 23.34 15.36 9.64
CA LYS A 301 23.86 16.09 8.48
C LYS A 301 23.07 15.76 7.21
N ALA A 302 22.80 14.49 6.93
CA ALA A 302 22.04 14.11 5.73
C ALA A 302 20.60 14.64 5.74
N CYS A 303 19.94 14.65 6.90
CA CYS A 303 18.59 15.20 7.05
C CYS A 303 18.59 16.72 6.91
N GLN A 304 19.62 17.40 7.44
CA GLN A 304 19.81 18.84 7.25
C GLN A 304 20.04 19.19 5.77
N ASP A 305 20.95 18.48 5.10
CA ASP A 305 21.34 18.77 3.71
C ASP A 305 20.18 18.53 2.71
N ARG A 306 19.37 17.49 2.92
CA ARG A 306 18.28 17.12 1.99
C ARG A 306 16.94 17.75 2.31
N HIS A 307 16.62 17.92 3.59
CA HIS A 307 15.28 18.29 4.05
C HIS A 307 15.26 19.57 4.88
N GLN A 308 16.41 20.25 5.03
CA GLN A 308 16.55 21.41 5.92
C GLN A 308 16.09 21.12 7.35
N ALA A 309 16.16 19.86 7.76
CA ALA A 309 15.76 19.41 9.09
C ALA A 309 16.73 19.97 10.13
N SER A 310 16.20 20.51 11.23
CA SER A 310 16.98 20.89 12.41
C SER A 310 16.61 20.02 13.60
N ILE A 311 17.52 19.85 14.55
CA ILE A 311 17.25 19.08 15.77
C ILE A 311 16.70 20.01 16.86
N LEU A 312 15.70 19.55 17.58
CA LEU A 312 15.26 20.21 18.81
C LEU A 312 16.31 19.91 19.90
N THR A 313 17.13 20.91 20.24
CA THR A 313 17.99 20.91 21.43
C THR A 313 17.19 21.10 22.71
#